data_AF-A0A846CZW6-F1
#
_entry.id   AF-A0A846CZW6-F1
#
_cell.length_a   1.000
_cell.length_b   1.000
_cell.length_c   1.000
_cell.angle_alpha   90.00
_cell.angle_beta   90.00
_cell.angle_gamma   90.00
#
_symmetry.space_group_name_H-M   'P 1'
#
loop_
_entity.id
_entity.type
_entity.pdbx_description
1 polymer ?
#
loop_
_entity_poly.entity_id
_entity_poly.type
_entity_poly.pdbx_seq_one_letter_code
_entity_poly.pdbx_strand_id
1 'polypeptide(L)'
;CRRFLLSEQHLSGGCLFGKAIDKGLDNAIDTGKVYGSANVYVADLSAVPLPRISTQMTAYLIGFHVAKRICVGNGESGVGSRERCDPWRI
;
A
#
# COMPACT_ATOMS: atom_id res chain seq x y z
N CYS A 1 3.57 -23.31 -33.97
CA CYS A 1 4.02 -22.27 -33.02
C CYS A 1 3.78 -22.70 -31.58
N ARG A 2 4.83 -22.87 -30.76
CA ARG A 2 4.70 -22.94 -29.30
C ARG A 2 4.56 -21.50 -28.77
N ARG A 3 3.47 -21.20 -28.07
CA ARG A 3 3.32 -19.94 -27.33
C ARG A 3 3.94 -20.16 -25.94
N PHE A 4 4.99 -19.41 -25.62
CA PHE A 4 5.48 -19.34 -24.24
C PHE A 4 4.57 -18.37 -23.50
N LEU A 5 3.86 -18.85 -22.48
CA LEU A 5 3.18 -17.97 -21.53
C LEU A 5 4.26 -17.41 -20.60
N LEU A 6 4.85 -16.28 -21.00
CA LEU A 6 5.69 -15.50 -20.11
C LEU A 6 4.80 -14.62 -19.23
N SER A 7 5.18 -14.46 -17.96
CA SER A 7 4.54 -13.48 -17.10
C SER A 7 4.82 -12.08 -17.65
N GLU A 8 3.79 -11.24 -17.74
CA GLU A 8 3.93 -9.79 -17.99
C GLU A 8 4.61 -9.07 -16.80
N GLN A 9 5.12 -9.81 -15.81
CA GLN A 9 5.80 -9.32 -14.60
C GLN A 9 4.92 -8.39 -13.74
N HIS A 10 3.59 -8.53 -13.85
CA HIS A 10 2.58 -7.80 -13.08
C HIS A 10 2.01 -8.62 -11.92
N LEU A 11 2.88 -9.32 -11.18
CA LEU A 11 2.48 -10.12 -10.03
C LEU A 11 1.80 -9.22 -8.97
N SER A 12 0.62 -9.63 -8.55
CA SER A 12 -0.26 -8.85 -7.65
C SER A 12 -1.23 -9.78 -6.90
N GLY A 13 -1.81 -9.29 -5.81
CA GLY A 13 -2.91 -9.96 -5.11
C GLY A 13 -2.54 -11.02 -4.07
N GLY A 14 -1.29 -11.07 -3.61
CA GLY A 14 -0.86 -12.00 -2.55
C GLY A 14 -1.40 -11.69 -1.15
N CYS A 15 -1.62 -10.42 -0.82
CA CYS A 15 -1.94 -9.91 0.51
C CYS A 15 -3.11 -8.92 0.47
N LEU A 16 -4.27 -9.35 -0.01
CA LEU A 16 -5.40 -8.46 -0.32
C LEU A 16 -5.96 -7.69 0.88
N PHE A 17 -6.30 -6.42 0.65
CA PHE A 17 -7.08 -5.58 1.56
C PHE A 17 -8.42 -6.21 1.96
N GLY A 18 -8.71 -6.23 3.26
CA GLY A 18 -9.88 -6.87 3.85
C GLY A 18 -9.81 -8.38 3.96
N LYS A 19 -8.70 -8.99 3.55
CA LYS A 19 -8.48 -10.44 3.69
C LYS A 19 -7.24 -10.73 4.53
N ALA A 20 -6.09 -10.24 4.10
CA ALA A 20 -4.82 -10.41 4.82
C ALA A 20 -4.40 -9.14 5.57
N ILE A 21 -4.79 -7.98 5.04
CA ILE A 21 -4.42 -6.66 5.58
C ILE A 21 -5.64 -5.77 5.76
N ASP A 22 -5.59 -4.86 6.72
CA ASP A 22 -6.70 -4.00 7.10
C ASP A 22 -6.95 -2.87 6.09
N LYS A 23 -8.22 -2.55 5.86
CA LYS A 23 -8.66 -1.49 4.94
C LYS A 23 -8.58 -0.09 5.56
N GLY A 24 -8.39 0.02 6.87
CA GLY A 24 -8.43 1.25 7.64
C GLY A 24 -9.81 1.88 7.73
N LEU A 25 -10.89 1.09 7.66
CA LEU A 25 -12.27 1.58 7.71
C LEU A 25 -12.65 2.08 9.11
N ASP A 26 -12.33 1.29 10.14
CA ASP A 26 -12.64 1.63 11.53
C ASP A 26 -11.57 2.55 12.13
N ASN A 27 -10.30 2.31 11.77
CA ASN A 27 -9.17 3.12 12.18
C ASN A 27 -8.23 3.36 11.01
N ALA A 28 -8.11 4.63 10.61
CA ALA A 28 -7.26 5.03 9.50
C ALA A 28 -5.80 4.60 9.69
N ILE A 29 -5.31 4.52 10.94
CA ILE A 29 -3.93 4.14 11.26
C ILE A 29 -3.62 2.69 10.87
N ASP A 30 -4.61 1.81 10.97
CA ASP A 30 -4.43 0.40 10.68
C ASP A 30 -4.42 0.12 9.15
N THR A 31 -4.61 1.12 8.29
CA THR A 31 -4.58 0.93 6.83
C THR A 31 -3.31 0.19 6.37
N GLY A 32 -3.47 -0.96 5.75
CA GLY A 32 -2.37 -1.79 5.22
C GLY A 32 -1.70 -2.67 6.27
N LYS A 33 -2.14 -2.64 7.53
CA LYS A 33 -1.62 -3.48 8.61
C LYS A 33 -2.04 -4.93 8.43
N VAL A 34 -1.12 -5.87 8.67
CA VAL A 34 -1.42 -7.30 8.63
C VAL A 34 -2.29 -7.69 9.83
N TYR A 35 -3.37 -8.42 9.60
CA TYR A 35 -4.23 -8.90 10.69
C TYR A 35 -3.46 -9.78 11.67
N GLY A 36 -3.67 -9.56 12.97
CA GLY A 36 -2.94 -10.26 14.04
C GLY A 36 -1.50 -9.78 14.26
N SER A 37 -1.02 -8.77 13.51
CA SER A 37 0.28 -8.16 13.73
C SER A 37 0.20 -6.92 14.60
N ALA A 38 1.29 -6.60 15.31
CA ALA A 38 1.38 -5.38 16.11
C ALA A 38 1.69 -4.14 15.25
N ASN A 39 2.64 -4.27 14.33
CA ASN A 39 3.24 -3.14 13.60
C ASN A 39 3.74 -3.50 12.19
N VAL A 40 3.18 -4.54 11.56
CA VAL A 40 3.60 -4.98 10.21
C VAL A 40 2.61 -4.45 9.18
N TYR A 41 3.11 -3.80 8.14
CA TYR A 41 2.32 -3.19 7.07
C TYR A 41 2.75 -3.70 5.70
N VAL A 42 1.79 -3.81 4.79
CA VAL A 42 2.01 -4.17 3.38
C VAL A 42 1.57 -2.99 2.51
N ALA A 43 2.45 -2.55 1.61
CA ALA A 43 2.24 -1.38 0.79
C ALA A 43 2.81 -1.55 -0.63
N ASP A 44 2.54 -2.70 -1.25
CA ASP A 44 2.99 -3.07 -2.60
C ASP A 44 1.83 -3.64 -3.44
N LEU A 45 2.13 -4.18 -4.62
CA LEU A 45 1.12 -4.76 -5.53
C LEU A 45 0.44 -6.02 -4.98
N SER A 46 0.99 -6.65 -3.93
CA SER A 46 0.33 -7.78 -3.29
C SER A 46 -0.99 -7.37 -2.62
N ALA A 47 -1.13 -6.09 -2.26
CA ALA A 47 -2.30 -5.53 -1.58
C ALA A 47 -3.58 -5.48 -2.43
N VAL A 48 -3.45 -5.54 -3.76
CA VAL A 48 -4.55 -5.31 -4.71
C VAL A 48 -4.68 -6.45 -5.72
N PRO A 49 -5.89 -6.73 -6.24
CA PRO A 49 -6.06 -7.64 -7.36
C PRO A 49 -5.39 -7.07 -8.62
N LEU A 50 -5.18 -7.92 -9.63
CA LEU A 50 -4.47 -7.56 -10.87
C LEU A 50 -4.95 -6.21 -11.44
N PRO A 51 -4.11 -5.15 -11.38
CA PRO A 51 -4.52 -3.83 -11.82
C PRO A 51 -4.62 -3.81 -13.35
N ARG A 52 -5.66 -3.14 -13.86
CA ARG A 52 -5.86 -2.94 -15.31
C ARG A 52 -5.07 -1.76 -15.89
N ILE A 53 -4.29 -1.09 -15.05
CA ILE A 53 -3.50 0.09 -15.35
C ILE A 53 -2.04 -0.19 -14.99
N SER A 54 -1.15 0.79 -15.23
CA SER A 54 0.27 0.70 -14.85
C SER A 54 0.45 0.18 -13.42
N THR A 55 1.14 -0.95 -13.31
CA THR A 55 1.50 -1.59 -12.04
C THR A 55 2.42 -0.71 -11.21
N GLN A 56 3.36 -0.02 -11.83
CA GLN A 56 4.27 0.90 -11.14
C GLN A 56 3.49 2.07 -10.52
N MET A 57 2.55 2.66 -11.26
CA MET A 57 1.70 3.73 -10.72
C MET A 57 0.81 3.21 -9.58
N THR A 58 0.27 2.00 -9.73
CA THR A 58 -0.55 1.38 -8.69
C THR A 58 0.25 1.13 -7.42
N ALA A 59 1.47 0.60 -7.53
CA ALA A 59 2.38 0.39 -6.40
C ALA A 59 2.69 1.72 -5.69
N TYR A 60 2.99 2.78 -6.46
CA TYR A 60 3.24 4.11 -5.91
C TYR A 60 2.04 4.65 -5.12
N LEU A 61 0.84 4.57 -5.69
CA LEU A 61 -0.38 5.04 -5.03
C LEU A 61 -0.70 4.27 -3.74
N ILE A 62 -0.47 2.96 -3.73
CA ILE A 62 -0.63 2.12 -2.52
C ILE A 62 0.38 2.54 -1.45
N GLY A 63 1.66 2.63 -1.83
CA GLY A 63 2.74 3.06 -0.93
C GLY A 63 2.43 4.40 -0.30
N PHE A 64 2.04 5.37 -1.12
CA PHE A 64 1.67 6.71 -0.67
C PHE A 64 0.47 6.69 0.27
N HIS A 65 -0.57 5.92 -0.06
CA HIS A 65 -1.78 5.83 0.76
C HIS A 65 -1.49 5.29 2.15
N VAL A 66 -0.77 4.16 2.25
CA VAL A 66 -0.42 3.52 3.53
C VAL A 66 0.49 4.43 4.36
N ALA A 67 1.55 4.99 3.75
CA ALA A 67 2.48 5.88 4.45
C ALA A 67 1.78 7.11 5.05
N LYS A 68 0.91 7.77 4.27
CA LYS A 68 0.16 8.94 4.73
C LYS A 68 -0.73 8.62 5.94
N ARG A 69 -1.33 7.44 5.97
CA ARG A 69 -2.22 6.98 7.05
C ARG A 69 -1.45 6.70 8.34
N ILE A 70 -0.27 6.08 8.24
CA ILE A 70 0.63 5.86 9.37
C ILE A 70 1.12 7.20 9.97
N CYS A 71 1.52 8.14 9.10
CA CYS A 71 1.94 9.48 9.53
C CYS A 71 0.87 10.21 10.36
N VAL A 72 -0.36 10.26 9.84
CA VAL A 72 -1.48 10.90 10.56
C VAL A 72 -1.75 10.21 11.90
N GLY A 73 -1.61 8.89 11.95
CA GLY A 73 -1.84 8.11 13.15
C GLY A 73 -0.87 8.33 14.30
N ASN A 74 0.38 8.62 14.00
CA ASN A 74 1.42 8.85 15.00
C ASN A 74 1.37 10.24 15.64
N GLY A 75 0.28 11.01 15.44
CA GLY A 75 0.12 12.34 16.01
C GLY A 75 0.90 13.43 15.28
N GLU A 76 1.44 13.13 14.10
CA GLU A 76 2.11 14.11 13.24
C GLU A 76 1.06 14.90 12.43
N SER A 77 0.29 15.76 13.11
CA SER A 77 -0.73 16.65 12.50
C SER A 77 -0.29 18.12 12.43
N GLY A 78 1.01 18.42 12.55
CA GLY A 78 1.56 19.78 12.56
C GLY A 78 2.27 20.18 11.26
N VAL A 79 2.62 21.46 11.12
CA VAL A 79 3.34 22.00 9.94
C VAL A 79 4.64 21.24 9.62
N GLY A 80 5.33 20.70 10.63
CA GLY A 80 6.53 19.85 10.45
C GLY A 80 6.26 18.41 9.96
N SER A 81 5.02 17.93 10.08
CA SER A 81 4.57 16.62 9.62
C SER A 81 4.40 16.57 8.10
N ARG A 82 4.03 17.71 7.52
CA ARG A 82 3.86 17.88 6.08
C ARG A 82 5.17 17.72 5.33
N GLU A 83 6.29 18.06 5.97
CA GLU A 83 7.65 17.95 5.43
C GLU A 83 8.25 16.55 5.55
N ARG A 84 7.91 15.81 6.61
CA ARG A 84 8.39 14.44 6.85
C ARG A 84 7.62 13.40 6.03
N CYS A 85 6.34 13.66 5.80
CA CYS A 85 5.45 12.81 5.04
C CYS A 85 5.18 13.36 3.62
N ASP A 86 6.07 14.25 3.14
CA ASP A 86 6.04 14.75 1.76
C ASP A 86 6.62 13.68 0.82
N PRO A 87 5.80 13.05 -0.02
CA PRO A 87 6.29 12.04 -0.98
C PRO A 87 7.15 12.66 -2.10
N TRP A 88 7.21 14.00 -2.20
CA TRP A 88 7.98 14.74 -3.19
C TRP A 88 9.33 15.24 -2.67
N ARG A 89 9.64 15.01 -1.39
CA ARG A 89 10.94 15.30 -0.79
C ARG A 89 11.91 14.16 -1.12
N ILE A 90 12.46 14.19 -2.34
CA ILE A 90 13.57 13.35 -2.81
C ILE A 90 14.85 14.18 -2.73
#